data_AF-A0A1V5H834-F1
#
_entry.id   AF-A0A1V5H834-F1
#
_cell.length_a   1.000
_cell.length_b   1.000
_cell.length_c   1.000
_cell.angle_alpha   90.00
_cell.angle_beta   90.00
_cell.angle_gamma   90.00
#
_symmetry.space_group_name_H-M   'P 1'
#
loop_
_entity.id
_entity.type
_entity.pdbx_description
1 polymer ?
#
loop_
_entity_poly.entity_id
_entity_poly.type
_entity_poly.pdbx_seq_one_letter_code
_entity_poly.pdbx_strand_id
1 'polypeptide(L)'
;MKNIVLIISILFAVSLSAQTKWHDPLKENVNVIQNQSWTSEIGKTYQRLPHRAEKNVRKSVWSLSENSAGLAVHFYSNAEKIEIRYGVAGSHAMPHMPATGKSGVDLYAIDSDGKWRVATDKFNFGDTIAYTFNNLSQSRYHKHGFEYRLFLPLYNSVKWMAAQKAPVMYHQS
;
A
#
# COMPACT_ATOMS: atom_id res chain seq x y z
N MET A 1 3.60 -53.71 6.99
CA MET A 1 4.08 -52.64 7.91
C MET A 1 5.06 -51.66 7.25
N LYS A 2 6.04 -52.12 6.45
CA LYS A 2 6.98 -51.23 5.70
C LYS A 2 6.30 -50.19 4.79
N ASN A 3 5.21 -50.57 4.10
CA ASN A 3 4.54 -49.68 3.14
C ASN A 3 3.67 -48.60 3.82
N ILE A 4 3.23 -48.82 5.08
CA ILE A 4 2.43 -47.85 5.84
C ILE A 4 3.32 -46.73 6.40
N VAL A 5 4.55 -47.07 6.81
CA VAL A 5 5.55 -46.08 7.27
C VAL A 5 5.97 -45.14 6.14
N LEU A 6 6.07 -45.64 4.90
CA LEU A 6 6.44 -44.85 3.74
C LEU A 6 5.38 -43.78 3.38
N ILE A 7 4.10 -44.08 3.58
CA ILE A 7 2.98 -43.16 3.28
C ILE A 7 2.91 -42.02 4.32
N ILE A 8 3.19 -42.32 5.59
CA ILE A 8 3.19 -41.30 6.67
C ILE A 8 4.38 -40.33 6.53
N SER A 9 5.54 -40.78 6.05
CA SER A 9 6.69 -39.88 5.80
C SER A 9 6.48 -38.91 4.64
N ILE A 10 5.62 -39.24 3.66
CA ILE A 10 5.32 -38.35 2.53
C ILE A 10 4.33 -37.24 2.93
N LEU A 11 3.44 -37.50 3.89
CA LEU A 11 2.45 -36.52 4.38
C LEU A 11 3.05 -35.42 5.28
N PHE A 12 4.23 -35.65 5.87
CA PHE A 12 4.89 -34.67 6.76
C PHE A 12 5.75 -33.63 6.03
N ALA A 13 6.00 -33.80 4.73
CA ALA A 13 6.91 -32.94 3.96
C ALA A 13 6.22 -31.82 3.19
N VAL A 14 4.88 -31.74 3.20
CA VAL A 14 4.14 -30.71 2.47
C VAL A 14 3.79 -29.56 3.41
N SER A 15 4.79 -28.80 3.82
CA SER A 15 4.55 -27.46 4.37
C SER A 15 4.05 -26.59 3.22
N LEU A 16 2.73 -26.39 3.14
CA LEU A 16 2.12 -25.41 2.24
C LEU A 16 2.60 -24.02 2.66
N SER A 17 3.70 -23.53 2.07
CA SER A 17 4.04 -22.13 2.18
C SER A 17 3.03 -21.36 1.34
N ALA A 18 2.10 -20.66 1.99
CA ALA A 18 1.20 -19.76 1.30
C ALA A 18 2.06 -18.72 0.55
N GLN A 19 2.03 -18.77 -0.79
CA GLN A 19 2.79 -17.84 -1.60
C GLN A 19 2.23 -16.43 -1.37
N THR A 20 3.07 -15.55 -0.83
CA THR A 20 2.75 -14.13 -0.72
C THR A 20 2.39 -13.55 -2.09
N LYS A 21 1.13 -13.15 -2.26
CA LYS A 21 0.69 -12.43 -3.46
C LYS A 21 0.82 -10.93 -3.25
N TRP A 22 1.58 -10.29 -4.14
CA TRP A 22 1.82 -8.85 -4.16
C TRP A 22 0.91 -8.18 -5.18
N HIS A 23 0.32 -7.05 -4.79
CA HIS A 23 -0.62 -6.28 -5.61
C HIS A 23 -0.10 -4.87 -5.81
N ASP A 24 -0.06 -4.45 -7.06
CA ASP A 24 0.30 -3.11 -7.47
C ASP A 24 -0.98 -2.25 -7.56
N PRO A 25 -1.14 -1.22 -6.72
CA PRO A 25 -2.34 -0.37 -6.74
C PRO A 25 -2.63 0.26 -8.10
N LEU A 26 -1.61 0.55 -8.92
CA LEU A 26 -1.80 1.10 -10.25
C LEU A 26 -2.35 0.06 -11.25
N LYS A 27 -2.20 -1.24 -10.97
CA LYS A 27 -2.67 -2.32 -11.85
C LYS A 27 -4.07 -2.82 -11.54
N GLU A 28 -4.70 -2.35 -10.47
CA GLU A 28 -6.07 -2.73 -10.13
C GLU A 28 -7.08 -2.23 -11.18
N ASN A 29 -8.15 -2.99 -11.41
CA ASN A 29 -9.13 -2.66 -12.46
C ASN A 29 -9.91 -1.36 -12.16
N VAL A 30 -10.09 -1.08 -10.88
CA VAL A 30 -10.71 0.13 -10.36
C VAL A 30 -9.62 1.08 -9.88
N ASN A 31 -9.85 2.40 -10.00
CA ASN A 31 -8.90 3.37 -9.48
C ASN A 31 -8.95 3.41 -7.95
N VAL A 32 -7.95 2.81 -7.32
CA VAL A 32 -7.79 2.80 -5.85
C VAL A 32 -6.95 3.98 -5.34
N ILE A 33 -6.39 4.80 -6.23
CA ILE A 33 -5.69 6.03 -5.86
C ILE A 33 -6.72 7.13 -5.65
N GLN A 34 -6.86 7.54 -4.40
CA GLN A 34 -7.80 8.54 -3.94
C GLN A 34 -7.10 9.85 -3.62
N ASN A 35 -7.90 10.91 -3.44
CA ASN A 35 -7.46 12.30 -3.27
C ASN A 35 -6.68 12.84 -4.48
N GLN A 36 -6.79 12.18 -5.64
CA GLN A 36 -6.17 12.59 -6.89
C GLN A 36 -7.21 13.31 -7.76
N SER A 37 -6.85 14.48 -8.28
CA SER A 37 -7.67 15.21 -9.25
C SER A 37 -7.37 14.74 -10.68
N TRP A 38 -8.27 15.03 -11.62
CA TRP A 38 -8.10 14.71 -13.06
C TRP A 38 -7.92 13.22 -13.36
N THR A 39 -8.56 12.32 -12.60
CA THR A 39 -8.39 10.86 -12.70
C THR A 39 -8.65 10.28 -14.10
N SER A 40 -9.51 10.92 -14.90
CA SER A 40 -9.76 10.54 -16.30
C SER A 40 -8.63 10.94 -17.26
N GLU A 41 -7.81 11.94 -16.91
CA GLU A 41 -6.76 12.51 -17.75
C GLU A 41 -5.37 12.04 -17.31
N ILE A 42 -5.08 12.10 -16.00
CA ILE A 42 -3.76 11.82 -15.43
C ILE A 42 -3.40 10.32 -15.47
N GLY A 43 -4.42 9.46 -15.63
CA GLY A 43 -4.27 8.02 -15.66
C GLY A 43 -3.84 7.43 -14.31
N LYS A 44 -3.26 6.23 -14.36
CA LYS A 44 -2.82 5.47 -13.18
C LYS A 44 -1.40 5.88 -12.80
N THR A 45 -1.28 6.82 -11.87
CA THR A 45 -0.01 7.35 -11.39
C THR A 45 -0.10 7.81 -9.94
N TYR A 46 1.05 8.04 -9.30
CA TYR A 46 1.18 8.64 -7.97
C TYR A 46 1.51 10.14 -8.01
N GLN A 47 1.30 10.79 -9.16
CA GLN A 47 1.53 12.22 -9.37
C GLN A 47 0.26 13.04 -9.10
N ARG A 48 0.42 14.34 -8.89
CA ARG A 48 -0.68 15.24 -8.52
C ARG A 48 -1.20 16.12 -9.65
N LEU A 49 -0.43 16.29 -10.72
CA LEU A 49 -0.82 17.11 -11.87
C LEU A 49 -0.84 16.29 -13.17
N PRO A 50 -1.78 16.57 -14.10
CA PRO A 50 -1.81 15.95 -15.41
C PRO A 50 -0.64 16.43 -16.28
N HIS A 51 -0.22 15.62 -17.24
CA HIS A 51 0.93 15.92 -18.11
C HIS A 51 0.82 17.27 -18.83
N ARG A 52 -0.38 17.70 -19.23
CA ARG A 52 -0.57 19.03 -19.85
C ARG A 52 -0.11 20.18 -18.96
N ALA A 53 -0.07 20.01 -17.64
CA ALA A 53 0.34 21.06 -16.72
C ALA A 53 1.85 21.35 -16.79
N GLU A 54 2.68 20.39 -17.23
CA GLU A 54 4.14 20.50 -17.27
C GLU A 54 4.63 21.75 -18.01
N LYS A 55 4.01 22.08 -19.15
CA LYS A 55 4.36 23.25 -19.96
C LYS A 55 3.75 24.56 -19.45
N ASN A 56 2.80 24.47 -18.52
CA ASN A 56 1.99 25.61 -18.05
C ASN A 56 2.41 26.10 -16.66
N VAL A 57 3.13 25.28 -15.89
CA VAL A 57 3.61 25.64 -14.55
C VAL A 57 5.12 25.85 -14.55
N ARG A 58 5.63 26.51 -13.50
CA ARG A 58 7.09 26.61 -13.30
C ARG A 58 7.68 25.21 -13.12
N LYS A 59 8.91 25.01 -13.61
CA LYS A 59 9.63 23.73 -13.48
C LYS A 59 9.64 23.20 -12.04
N SER A 60 9.86 24.05 -11.05
CA SER A 60 9.84 23.64 -9.63
C SER A 60 8.47 23.14 -9.16
N VAL A 61 7.38 23.73 -9.65
CA VAL A 61 6.02 23.29 -9.34
C VAL A 61 5.73 21.95 -10.00
N TRP A 62 6.16 21.77 -11.26
CA TRP A 62 6.06 20.48 -11.94
C TRP A 62 6.82 19.38 -11.19
N SER A 63 8.09 19.60 -10.86
CA SER A 63 8.88 18.61 -10.11
C SER A 63 8.29 18.29 -8.75
N LEU A 64 7.74 19.27 -8.02
CA LEU A 64 7.05 19.01 -6.74
C LEU A 64 5.72 18.27 -6.92
N SER A 65 5.07 18.38 -8.08
CA SER A 65 3.82 17.67 -8.36
C SER A 65 4.02 16.16 -8.56
N GLU A 66 5.26 15.73 -8.81
CA GLU A 66 5.60 14.31 -8.91
C GLU A 66 5.62 13.61 -7.53
N ASN A 67 5.73 14.37 -6.44
CA ASN A 67 5.60 13.86 -5.09
C ASN A 67 4.12 13.51 -4.79
N SER A 68 3.93 12.44 -4.02
CA SER A 68 2.62 11.83 -3.77
C SER A 68 1.86 12.42 -2.58
N ALA A 69 2.19 13.66 -2.19
CA ALA A 69 1.64 14.31 -1.01
C ALA A 69 0.10 14.36 -1.03
N GLY A 70 -0.53 13.86 0.04
CA GLY A 70 -1.98 13.88 0.20
C GLY A 70 -2.74 12.80 -0.59
N LEU A 71 -2.07 12.06 -1.48
CA LEU A 71 -2.65 10.90 -2.14
C LEU A 71 -2.77 9.73 -1.16
N ALA A 72 -3.78 8.89 -1.36
CA ALA A 72 -3.98 7.69 -0.57
C ALA A 72 -4.41 6.49 -1.42
N VAL A 73 -3.98 5.29 -1.05
CA VAL A 73 -4.54 4.04 -1.60
C VAL A 73 -5.66 3.57 -0.69
N HIS A 74 -6.87 3.41 -1.24
CA HIS A 74 -8.05 2.94 -0.51
C HIS A 74 -8.35 1.48 -0.85
N PHE A 75 -8.57 0.66 0.17
CA PHE A 75 -8.90 -0.75 -0.01
C PHE A 75 -9.57 -1.35 1.23
N TYR A 76 -10.33 -2.43 1.06
CA TYR A 76 -10.85 -3.22 2.18
C TYR A 76 -9.94 -4.41 2.45
N SER A 77 -9.68 -4.76 3.72
CA SER A 77 -8.92 -5.96 4.08
C SER A 77 -9.41 -6.57 5.39
N ASN A 78 -9.43 -7.90 5.46
CA ASN A 78 -9.62 -8.66 6.70
C ASN A 78 -8.32 -9.32 7.20
N ALA A 79 -7.18 -8.96 6.60
CA ALA A 79 -5.88 -9.50 6.98
C ALA A 79 -5.47 -9.00 8.37
N GLU A 80 -4.93 -9.90 9.20
CA GLU A 80 -4.35 -9.53 10.51
C GLU A 80 -3.00 -8.81 10.37
N LYS A 81 -2.39 -8.91 9.18
CA LYS A 81 -1.13 -8.27 8.80
C LYS A 81 -1.24 -7.69 7.40
N ILE A 82 -0.74 -6.47 7.22
CA ILE A 82 -0.54 -5.84 5.91
C ILE A 82 0.94 -5.49 5.75
N GLU A 83 1.54 -5.92 4.65
CA GLU A 83 2.91 -5.53 4.27
C GLU A 83 2.86 -4.64 3.03
N ILE A 84 3.54 -3.51 3.09
CA ILE A 84 3.70 -2.58 1.98
C ILE A 84 5.19 -2.52 1.63
N ARG A 85 5.51 -2.58 0.35
CA ARG A 85 6.85 -2.33 -0.17
C ARG A 85 6.80 -1.36 -1.33
N TYR A 86 7.75 -0.46 -1.41
CA TYR A 86 7.79 0.55 -2.45
C TYR A 86 9.19 1.10 -2.65
N GLY A 87 9.41 1.70 -3.82
CA GLY A 87 10.61 2.44 -4.14
C GLY A 87 10.28 3.91 -4.36
N VAL A 88 11.21 4.78 -4.01
CA VAL A 88 11.11 6.23 -4.20
C VAL A 88 12.24 6.75 -5.09
N ALA A 89 12.05 7.93 -5.69
CA ALA A 89 13.01 8.51 -6.62
C ALA A 89 14.12 9.32 -5.94
N GLY A 90 13.79 10.08 -4.89
CA GLY A 90 14.72 10.93 -4.15
C GLY A 90 15.27 10.29 -2.88
N SER A 91 16.17 11.00 -2.19
CA SER A 91 16.72 10.55 -0.91
C SER A 91 15.63 10.36 0.16
N HIS A 92 15.84 9.42 1.08
CA HIS A 92 14.82 9.06 2.08
C HIS A 92 14.47 10.19 3.04
N ALA A 93 15.43 11.04 3.42
CA ALA A 93 15.27 12.10 4.42
C ALA A 93 15.76 13.47 3.91
N MET A 94 15.48 14.51 4.69
CA MET A 94 16.10 15.84 4.64
C MET A 94 16.64 16.18 6.03
N PRO A 95 17.61 17.11 6.16
CA PRO A 95 18.15 17.48 7.48
C PRO A 95 17.08 17.89 8.52
N HIS A 96 15.97 18.47 8.07
CA HIS A 96 14.85 18.93 8.89
C HIS A 96 13.62 18.01 8.81
N MET A 97 13.68 16.90 8.08
CA MET A 97 12.55 15.99 7.88
C MET A 97 13.03 14.52 7.88
N PRO A 98 12.67 13.72 8.90
CA PRO A 98 13.09 12.33 8.99
C PRO A 98 12.54 11.49 7.84
N ALA A 99 13.11 10.30 7.64
CA ALA A 99 12.73 9.41 6.53
C ALA A 99 11.23 9.06 6.55
N THR A 100 10.66 8.83 7.73
CA THR A 100 9.22 8.59 7.93
C THR A 100 8.36 9.79 7.52
N GLY A 101 8.80 11.03 7.77
CA GLY A 101 8.05 12.23 7.40
C GLY A 101 8.18 12.60 5.91
N LYS A 102 9.35 12.36 5.29
CA LYS A 102 9.58 12.69 3.88
C LYS A 102 9.09 11.60 2.94
N SER A 103 9.47 10.36 3.24
CA SER A 103 9.36 9.20 2.34
C SER A 103 8.52 8.05 2.92
N GLY A 104 7.99 8.19 4.14
CA GLY A 104 7.16 7.18 4.79
C GLY A 104 5.73 7.13 4.27
N VAL A 105 4.99 6.14 4.77
CA VAL A 105 3.55 5.95 4.55
C VAL A 105 2.86 5.79 5.90
N ASP A 106 1.59 6.19 5.97
CA ASP A 106 0.75 5.99 7.15
C ASP A 106 -0.49 5.17 6.78
N LEU A 107 -0.81 4.17 7.60
CA LEU A 107 -2.00 3.33 7.41
C LEU A 107 -3.04 3.63 8.48
N TYR A 108 -4.23 4.01 8.03
CA TYR A 108 -5.40 4.16 8.86
C TYR A 108 -6.43 3.09 8.50
N ALA A 109 -7.10 2.55 9.52
CA ALA A 109 -8.27 1.71 9.36
C ALA A 109 -9.52 2.50 9.77
N ILE A 110 -10.61 2.29 9.05
CA ILE A 110 -11.95 2.75 9.41
C ILE A 110 -12.75 1.48 9.69
N ASP A 111 -13.12 1.30 10.95
CA ASP A 111 -13.90 0.14 11.34
C ASP A 111 -15.34 0.20 10.83
N SER A 112 -16.09 -0.89 11.00
CA SER A 112 -17.47 -0.97 10.54
C SER A 112 -18.43 0.00 11.25
N ASP A 113 -18.02 0.60 12.37
CA ASP A 113 -18.78 1.65 13.06
C ASP A 113 -18.34 3.05 12.62
N GLY A 114 -17.45 3.15 11.62
CA GLY A 114 -16.94 4.40 11.06
C GLY A 114 -15.80 5.04 11.87
N LYS A 115 -15.28 4.37 12.90
CA LYS A 115 -14.23 4.92 13.76
C LYS A 115 -12.84 4.69 13.16
N TRP A 116 -12.07 5.78 13.14
CA TRP A 116 -10.69 5.79 12.68
C TRP A 116 -9.74 5.17 13.71
N ARG A 117 -8.79 4.36 13.21
CA ARG A 117 -7.76 3.69 13.98
C ARG A 117 -6.43 3.82 13.26
N VAL A 118 -5.39 4.25 13.97
CA VAL A 118 -4.01 4.27 13.45
C VAL A 118 -3.45 2.85 13.53
N ALA A 119 -2.85 2.35 12.45
CA ALA A 119 -2.11 1.10 12.48
C ALA A 119 -0.62 1.38 12.79
N THR A 120 -0.11 0.80 13.87
CA THR A 120 1.31 0.92 14.22
C THR A 120 2.18 0.10 13.28
N ASP A 121 3.32 0.66 12.93
CA ASP A 121 4.22 0.18 11.91
C ASP A 121 5.56 -0.34 12.47
N LYS A 122 6.10 -1.34 11.78
CA LYS A 122 7.54 -1.58 11.74
C LYS A 122 8.02 -1.23 10.34
N PHE A 123 9.04 -0.39 10.23
CA PHE A 123 9.55 0.08 8.95
C PHE A 123 11.03 -0.20 8.76
N ASN A 124 11.43 -0.33 7.50
CA ASN A 124 12.83 -0.40 7.08
C ASN A 124 13.05 0.45 5.83
N PHE A 125 14.06 1.32 5.85
CA PHE A 125 14.42 2.18 4.71
C PHE A 125 15.71 1.67 4.06
N GLY A 126 15.58 1.11 2.86
CA GLY A 126 16.68 0.75 1.96
C GLY A 126 16.31 1.06 0.51
N ASP A 127 16.88 0.36 -0.46
CA ASP A 127 16.48 0.49 -1.88
C ASP A 127 14.99 0.17 -2.08
N THR A 128 14.50 -0.80 -1.31
CA THR A 128 13.07 -1.05 -1.09
C THR A 128 12.72 -0.60 0.31
N ILE A 129 11.80 0.36 0.41
CA ILE A 129 11.19 0.73 1.68
C ILE A 129 10.11 -0.30 1.98
N ALA A 130 10.05 -0.79 3.22
CA ALA A 130 9.07 -1.76 3.66
C ALA A 130 8.40 -1.31 4.96
N TYR A 131 7.09 -1.52 5.02
CA TYR A 131 6.25 -1.29 6.20
C TYR A 131 5.46 -2.56 6.50
N THR A 132 5.42 -2.95 7.77
CA THR A 132 4.59 -4.06 8.25
C THR A 132 3.65 -3.55 9.34
N PHE A 133 2.36 -3.65 9.08
CA PHE A 133 1.28 -3.35 10.01
C PHE A 133 0.73 -4.66 10.56
N ASN A 134 0.87 -4.88 11.86
CA ASN A 134 0.45 -6.11 12.54
C ASN A 134 -0.74 -5.84 13.47
N ASN A 135 -1.31 -6.92 14.01
CA ASN A 135 -2.41 -6.87 15.00
C ASN A 135 -3.63 -6.09 14.48
N LEU A 136 -3.89 -6.18 13.18
CA LEU A 136 -5.03 -5.55 12.56
C LEU A 136 -6.32 -6.28 12.97
N SER A 137 -7.32 -5.52 13.44
CA SER A 137 -8.58 -6.13 13.87
C SER A 137 -9.46 -6.49 12.67
N GLN A 138 -10.31 -7.49 12.86
CA GLN A 138 -11.33 -7.87 11.88
C GLN A 138 -12.69 -7.24 12.22
N SER A 139 -13.52 -7.08 11.20
CA SER A 139 -14.92 -6.67 11.39
C SER A 139 -15.71 -7.77 12.08
N ARG A 140 -16.61 -7.36 12.99
CA ARG A 140 -17.57 -8.25 13.65
C ARG A 140 -18.85 -8.46 12.81
N TYR A 141 -19.07 -7.62 11.79
CA TYR A 141 -20.33 -7.58 11.04
C TYR A 141 -20.22 -8.22 9.65
N HIS A 142 -19.03 -8.25 9.04
CA HIS A 142 -18.84 -8.82 7.70
C HIS A 142 -17.44 -9.37 7.48
N LYS A 143 -17.29 -10.24 6.47
CA LYS A 143 -16.03 -10.92 6.17
C LYS A 143 -14.99 -10.04 5.46
N HIS A 144 -15.38 -8.87 4.96
CA HIS A 144 -14.48 -7.96 4.23
C HIS A 144 -13.46 -7.22 5.10
N GLY A 145 -13.61 -7.26 6.44
CA GLY A 145 -12.72 -6.57 7.37
C GLY A 145 -12.97 -5.06 7.41
N PHE A 146 -11.93 -4.23 7.43
CA PHE A 146 -12.06 -2.77 7.52
C PHE A 146 -11.69 -2.07 6.22
N GLU A 147 -12.17 -0.83 6.04
CA GLU A 147 -11.60 0.08 5.04
C GLU A 147 -10.23 0.55 5.53
N TYR A 148 -9.25 0.55 4.66
CA TYR A 148 -7.92 1.04 4.90
C TYR A 148 -7.59 2.18 3.96
N ARG A 149 -6.90 3.19 4.50
CA ARG A 149 -6.33 4.30 3.76
C ARG A 149 -4.85 4.36 4.03
N LEU A 150 -4.06 4.05 3.01
CA LEU A 150 -2.61 4.16 3.04
C LEU A 150 -2.21 5.50 2.43
N PHE A 151 -1.88 6.48 3.28
CA PHE A 151 -1.37 7.77 2.84
C PHE A 151 0.06 7.64 2.31
N LEU A 152 0.31 8.30 1.18
CA LEU A 152 1.56 8.21 0.43
C LEU A 152 2.60 9.27 0.88
N PRO A 153 3.89 9.10 0.50
CA PRO A 153 4.96 10.02 0.89
C PRO A 153 4.67 11.50 0.63
N LEU A 154 5.03 12.33 1.61
CA LEU A 154 4.77 13.78 1.55
C LEU A 154 5.74 14.54 0.63
N TYR A 155 7.00 14.11 0.55
CA TYR A 155 8.07 14.85 -0.13
C TYR A 155 8.97 13.94 -0.97
N ASN A 156 8.39 12.89 -1.53
CA ASN A 156 9.09 12.00 -2.46
C ASN A 156 8.12 11.39 -3.49
N SER A 157 8.66 10.99 -4.65
CA SER A 157 7.90 10.37 -5.73
C SER A 157 7.96 8.86 -5.60
N VAL A 158 6.80 8.20 -5.56
CA VAL A 158 6.70 6.73 -5.56
C VAL A 158 6.94 6.22 -6.98
N LYS A 159 7.99 5.41 -7.16
CA LYS A 159 8.33 4.78 -8.46
C LYS A 159 7.51 3.53 -8.73
N TRP A 160 7.26 2.76 -7.68
CA TRP A 160 6.51 1.52 -7.70
C TRP A 160 6.05 1.22 -6.28
N MET A 161 4.93 0.51 -6.15
CA MET A 161 4.43 0.04 -4.87
C MET A 161 3.81 -1.33 -5.03
N ALA A 162 3.91 -2.15 -3.99
CA ALA A 162 3.14 -3.35 -3.86
C ALA A 162 2.66 -3.57 -2.42
N ALA A 163 1.41 -3.98 -2.29
CA ALA A 163 0.81 -4.41 -1.03
C ALA A 163 0.65 -5.94 -1.03
N GLN A 164 1.04 -6.60 0.07
CA GLN A 164 0.77 -8.02 0.29
C GLN A 164 -0.72 -8.20 0.55
N LYS A 165 -1.35 -9.07 -0.23
CA LYS A 165 -2.78 -9.34 -0.14
C LYS A 165 -3.12 -10.47 0.84
N ALA A 166 -4.09 -10.23 1.74
CA ALA A 166 -5.32 -11.04 1.80
C ALA A 166 -6.69 -10.30 1.55
N PRO A 167 -6.80 -9.08 0.98
CA PRO A 167 -8.05 -8.36 0.77
C PRO A 167 -8.88 -8.87 -0.41
N VAL A 168 -10.18 -8.68 -0.27
CA VAL A 168 -11.06 -8.55 -1.42
C VAL A 168 -11.15 -7.06 -1.73
N MET A 169 -10.63 -6.65 -2.90
CA MET A 169 -10.66 -5.25 -3.34
C MET A 169 -12.05 -5.02 -3.94
N TYR A 170 -13.05 -4.77 -3.11
CA TYR A 170 -14.33 -4.26 -3.59
C TYR A 170 -14.25 -2.74 -3.60
N HIS A 171 -14.51 -2.14 -4.76
CA HIS A 171 -14.99 -0.78 -4.84
C HIS A 171 -16.51 -0.86 -4.67
N GLN A 172 -17.07 -0.21 -3.66
CA GLN A 172 -18.51 0.07 -3.68
C GLN A 172 -18.70 1.24 -4.65
N SER A 173 -19.43 0.95 -5.74
CA SER A 173 -20.07 1.93 -6.62
C SER A 173 -21.05 2.81 -5.87
#